data_AF-A0A6G1LA35-F1
#
_entry.id   AF-A0A6G1LA35-F1
#
_cell.length_a   1.000
_cell.length_b   1.000
_cell.length_c   1.000
_cell.angle_alpha   90.00
_cell.angle_beta   90.00
_cell.angle_gamma   90.00
#
_symmetry.space_group_name_H-M   'P 1'
#
loop_
_entity.id
_entity.type
_entity.pdbx_description
1 polymer ?
#
loop_
_entity_poly.entity_id
_entity_poly.type
_entity_poly.pdbx_seq_one_letter_code
_entity_poly.pdbx_strand_id
1 'polypeptide(L)'
;DIIRIPPTNHPIYGINGIMHGVAVRINAGKTKRSDCINPKYTHQVKSSNVCGHNGLELGAWFPRKFAAKFHGAHGTPFAGICGDGANGAYAIVVSAEYDDLDADQGDTLYYSGSHSHENEDPKNAPERSSGTQALYKSLETGNEVRVLRASGAKARYAPTRGLRYDGLYRVVEARRKTNRRGGLYDQFELRRVAGQKPLDEYHAFVPNPVQVDRFDDIRH
;
A
#
# COMPACT_ATOMS: atom_id res chain seq x y z
N ASP A 1 -8.61 -22.98 10.90
CA ASP A 1 -9.05 -22.21 9.72
C ASP A 1 -9.06 -23.07 8.48
N ILE A 2 -9.95 -22.79 7.53
CA ILE A 2 -10.04 -23.50 6.25
C ILE A 2 -9.69 -22.50 5.14
N ILE A 3 -8.78 -22.87 4.24
CA ILE A 3 -8.48 -22.08 3.03
C ILE A 3 -9.24 -22.69 1.86
N ARG A 4 -10.13 -21.92 1.23
CA ARG A 4 -10.85 -22.34 0.03
C ARG A 4 -9.98 -22.09 -1.19
N ILE A 5 -9.48 -23.16 -1.79
CA ILE A 5 -8.69 -23.08 -3.02
C ILE A 5 -9.64 -22.97 -4.23
N PRO A 6 -9.63 -21.85 -4.95
CA PRO A 6 -10.48 -21.67 -6.13
C PRO A 6 -10.00 -22.55 -7.29
N PRO A 7 -10.90 -22.99 -8.19
CA PRO A 7 -10.51 -23.68 -9.41
C PRO A 7 -9.70 -22.75 -10.33
N THR A 8 -8.85 -23.32 -11.18
CA THR A 8 -7.93 -22.55 -12.04
C THR A 8 -8.64 -21.62 -13.02
N ASN A 9 -9.85 -21.97 -13.44
CA ASN A 9 -10.71 -21.18 -14.33
C ASN A 9 -11.70 -20.25 -13.60
N HIS A 10 -11.57 -20.09 -12.27
CA HIS A 10 -12.45 -19.18 -11.53
C HIS A 10 -12.32 -17.75 -12.09
N PRO A 11 -13.42 -17.02 -12.38
CA PRO A 11 -13.36 -15.72 -13.05
C PRO A 11 -12.58 -14.64 -12.25
N ILE A 12 -12.67 -14.68 -10.91
CA ILE A 12 -11.98 -13.75 -10.02
C ILE A 12 -10.62 -14.25 -9.52
N TYR A 13 -10.53 -15.47 -9.01
CA TYR A 13 -9.32 -16.01 -8.36
C TYR A 13 -8.53 -17.04 -9.19
N GLY A 14 -8.98 -17.33 -10.41
CA GLY A 14 -8.29 -18.21 -11.33
C GLY A 14 -7.03 -17.57 -11.91
N ILE A 15 -6.31 -18.30 -12.76
CA ILE A 15 -5.01 -17.87 -13.30
C ILE A 15 -5.06 -16.58 -14.12
N ASN A 16 -6.23 -16.29 -14.71
CA ASN A 16 -6.49 -15.08 -15.50
C ASN A 16 -7.35 -14.07 -14.72
N GLY A 17 -7.63 -14.33 -13.45
CA GLY A 17 -8.49 -13.51 -12.61
C GLY A 17 -7.70 -12.40 -11.91
N ILE A 18 -8.41 -11.31 -11.57
CA ILE A 18 -7.83 -10.14 -10.89
C ILE A 18 -7.28 -10.44 -9.48
N MET A 19 -7.65 -11.59 -8.90
CA MET A 19 -7.20 -12.09 -7.60
C MET A 19 -6.35 -13.37 -7.74
N HIS A 20 -5.73 -13.61 -8.90
CA HIS A 20 -4.75 -14.69 -9.05
C HIS A 20 -3.71 -14.65 -7.92
N GLY A 21 -3.34 -15.82 -7.41
CA GLY A 21 -2.42 -15.92 -6.27
C GLY A 21 -3.04 -15.69 -4.89
N VAL A 22 -4.30 -15.26 -4.81
CA VAL A 22 -5.04 -15.05 -3.55
C VAL A 22 -6.10 -16.14 -3.36
N ALA A 23 -6.39 -16.50 -2.11
CA ALA A 23 -7.45 -17.41 -1.72
C ALA A 23 -8.19 -16.87 -0.49
N VAL A 24 -9.40 -17.39 -0.27
CA VAL A 24 -10.23 -16.99 0.86
C VAL A 24 -9.99 -17.94 2.04
N ARG A 25 -9.61 -17.38 3.19
CA ARG A 25 -9.53 -18.06 4.48
C ARG A 25 -10.83 -17.86 5.25
N ILE A 26 -11.34 -18.96 5.79
CA ILE A 26 -12.46 -19.01 6.73
C ILE A 26 -11.90 -19.29 8.11
N ASN A 27 -12.06 -18.33 9.00
CA ASN A 27 -11.52 -18.40 10.36
C ASN A 27 -12.42 -19.29 11.22
N ALA A 28 -11.82 -20.21 11.98
CA ALA A 28 -12.57 -21.15 12.82
C ALA A 28 -13.47 -20.40 13.82
N GLY A 29 -14.74 -20.82 13.91
CA GLY A 29 -15.72 -20.21 14.83
C GLY A 29 -16.19 -18.80 14.44
N LYS A 30 -15.81 -18.26 13.28
CA LYS A 30 -16.24 -16.95 12.80
C LYS A 30 -16.87 -17.06 11.42
N THR A 31 -17.95 -16.32 11.18
CA THR A 31 -18.52 -16.10 9.83
C THR A 31 -17.62 -15.21 8.95
N LYS A 32 -16.60 -14.58 9.54
CA LYS A 32 -15.72 -13.62 8.87
C LYS A 32 -14.69 -14.32 7.98
N ARG A 33 -14.74 -13.99 6.69
CA ARG A 33 -13.75 -14.39 5.69
C ARG A 33 -12.61 -13.37 5.64
N SER A 34 -11.41 -13.83 5.29
CA SER A 34 -10.25 -12.97 5.06
C SER A 34 -9.42 -13.46 3.89
N ASP A 35 -8.74 -12.56 3.20
CA ASP A 35 -7.81 -12.93 2.14
C ASP A 35 -6.55 -13.57 2.72
N CYS A 36 -5.93 -14.45 1.94
CA CYS A 36 -4.60 -14.98 2.18
C CYS A 36 -3.91 -15.35 0.85
N ILE A 37 -2.59 -15.52 0.87
CA ILE A 37 -1.89 -16.08 -0.30
C ILE A 37 -2.39 -17.51 -0.52
N ASN A 38 -2.75 -17.82 -1.77
CA ASN A 38 -3.16 -19.15 -2.18
C ASN A 38 -1.96 -20.11 -2.05
N PRO A 39 -2.04 -21.15 -1.21
CA PRO A 39 -0.96 -22.12 -1.01
C PRO A 39 -0.43 -22.75 -2.30
N LYS A 40 -1.26 -22.88 -3.35
CA LYS A 40 -0.86 -23.42 -4.65
C LYS A 40 0.16 -22.55 -5.39
N TYR A 41 0.18 -21.24 -5.11
CA TYR A 41 0.97 -20.27 -5.87
C TYR A 41 2.03 -19.55 -5.02
N THR A 42 2.38 -20.08 -3.84
CA THR A 42 3.39 -19.48 -2.97
C THR A 42 4.74 -19.27 -3.65
N HIS A 43 5.13 -20.21 -4.53
CA HIS A 43 6.35 -20.14 -5.35
C HIS A 43 6.34 -19.00 -6.40
N GLN A 44 5.17 -18.41 -6.68
CA GLN A 44 5.02 -17.30 -7.63
C GLN A 44 4.97 -15.92 -6.95
N VAL A 45 4.95 -15.88 -5.61
CA VAL A 45 4.94 -14.62 -4.86
C VAL A 45 6.23 -13.87 -5.17
N LYS A 46 6.10 -12.69 -5.77
CA LYS A 46 7.26 -11.83 -6.05
C LYS A 46 7.75 -11.17 -4.77
N SER A 47 9.07 -11.14 -4.58
CA SER A 47 9.67 -10.37 -3.48
C SER A 47 9.25 -8.90 -3.61
N SER A 48 8.89 -8.28 -2.49
CA SER A 48 8.64 -6.83 -2.42
C SER A 48 9.85 -6.06 -1.90
N ASN A 49 10.89 -6.75 -1.42
CA ASN A 49 12.09 -6.16 -0.81
C ASN A 49 13.12 -5.83 -1.89
N VAL A 50 12.71 -4.99 -2.82
CA VAL A 50 13.50 -4.58 -3.98
C VAL A 50 13.26 -3.09 -4.16
N CYS A 51 14.31 -2.29 -4.33
CA CYS A 51 14.19 -0.87 -4.63
C CYS A 51 13.73 -0.66 -6.09
N GLY A 52 13.09 0.48 -6.36
CA GLY A 52 12.60 0.82 -7.70
C GLY A 52 11.29 0.12 -8.07
N HIS A 53 11.00 0.07 -9.38
CA HIS A 53 9.70 -0.33 -9.92
C HIS A 53 9.30 -1.78 -9.63
N ASN A 54 10.28 -2.67 -9.38
CA ASN A 54 10.04 -4.11 -9.20
C ASN A 54 9.25 -4.75 -10.37
N GLY A 55 9.49 -4.27 -11.61
CA GLY A 55 8.80 -4.72 -12.82
C GLY A 55 7.32 -4.31 -12.90
N LEU A 56 6.87 -3.35 -12.09
CA LEU A 56 5.51 -2.82 -12.14
C LEU A 56 5.43 -1.62 -13.08
N GLU A 57 4.39 -1.59 -13.90
CA GLU A 57 4.05 -0.44 -14.72
C GLU A 57 3.26 0.59 -13.91
N LEU A 58 3.45 1.87 -14.24
CA LEU A 58 2.65 2.95 -13.66
C LEU A 58 1.17 2.74 -13.96
N GLY A 59 0.33 2.82 -12.92
CA GLY A 59 -1.08 2.48 -13.02
C GLY A 59 -1.38 0.99 -12.83
N ALA A 60 -0.41 0.14 -12.50
CA ALA A 60 -0.71 -1.24 -12.10
C ALA A 60 -1.71 -1.24 -10.93
N TRP A 61 -2.81 -1.96 -11.11
CA TRP A 61 -3.94 -1.97 -10.18
C TRP A 61 -4.09 -3.33 -9.49
N PHE A 62 -4.39 -3.28 -8.20
CA PHE A 62 -4.54 -4.44 -7.33
C PHE A 62 -5.87 -4.35 -6.58
N PRO A 63 -6.76 -5.34 -6.67
CA PRO A 63 -8.05 -5.27 -6.01
C PRO A 63 -7.91 -5.26 -4.47
N ARG A 64 -6.93 -5.99 -3.93
CA ARG A 64 -6.73 -6.15 -2.48
C ARG A 64 -5.24 -6.13 -2.14
N LYS A 65 -4.90 -5.81 -0.89
CA LYS A 65 -3.51 -5.78 -0.41
C LYS A 65 -2.78 -7.13 -0.57
N PHE A 66 -3.50 -8.26 -0.49
CA PHE A 66 -2.90 -9.57 -0.77
C PHE A 66 -2.54 -9.78 -2.24
N ALA A 67 -3.31 -9.21 -3.19
CA ALA A 67 -2.95 -9.21 -4.59
C ALA A 67 -1.70 -8.33 -4.83
N ALA A 68 -1.65 -7.14 -4.22
CA ALA A 68 -0.45 -6.29 -4.25
C ALA A 68 0.79 -7.01 -3.69
N LYS A 69 0.64 -7.78 -2.61
CA LYS A 69 1.71 -8.62 -2.05
C LYS A 69 2.14 -9.72 -3.00
N PHE A 70 1.19 -10.46 -3.57
CA PHE A 70 1.49 -11.55 -4.51
C PHE A 70 2.33 -11.06 -5.69
N HIS A 71 2.02 -9.87 -6.20
CA HIS A 71 2.73 -9.25 -7.34
C HIS A 71 3.96 -8.41 -6.96
N GLY A 72 4.38 -8.38 -5.68
CA GLY A 72 5.60 -7.69 -5.26
C GLY A 72 5.47 -6.17 -5.11
N ALA A 73 4.25 -5.62 -5.18
CA ALA A 73 4.03 -4.18 -5.07
C ALA A 73 4.21 -3.68 -3.63
N HIS A 74 3.69 -4.43 -2.65
CA HIS A 74 3.78 -4.12 -1.23
C HIS A 74 3.86 -5.40 -0.39
N GLY A 75 4.89 -5.56 0.45
CA GLY A 75 5.20 -6.84 1.10
C GLY A 75 4.33 -7.24 2.28
N THR A 76 3.58 -6.29 2.85
CA THR A 76 2.72 -6.50 4.01
C THR A 76 1.27 -6.14 3.70
N PRO A 77 0.30 -7.03 3.97
CA PRO A 77 -1.11 -6.74 3.74
C PRO A 77 -1.75 -5.97 4.90
N PHE A 78 -1.02 -5.75 6.00
CA PHE A 78 -1.56 -5.18 7.24
C PHE A 78 -0.94 -3.83 7.59
N ALA A 79 0.32 -3.57 7.23
CA ALA A 79 0.95 -2.28 7.49
C ALA A 79 0.89 -1.36 6.25
N GLY A 80 1.00 -0.05 6.50
CA GLY A 80 1.12 0.96 5.45
C GLY A 80 2.53 1.11 4.87
N ILE A 81 3.56 0.61 5.57
CA ILE A 81 4.97 0.72 5.17
C ILE A 81 5.58 -0.68 5.04
N CYS A 82 6.32 -0.91 3.96
CA CYS A 82 7.12 -2.11 3.70
C CYS A 82 8.60 -1.72 3.56
N GLY A 83 9.47 -2.19 4.43
CA GLY A 83 10.88 -1.81 4.45
C GLY A 83 11.71 -2.67 5.41
N ASP A 84 13.00 -2.39 5.44
CA ASP A 84 13.93 -2.92 6.44
C ASP A 84 14.94 -1.87 6.90
N GLY A 85 15.71 -2.20 7.94
CA GLY A 85 16.70 -1.29 8.52
C GLY A 85 17.98 -1.12 7.69
N ALA A 86 18.21 -1.95 6.68
CA ALA A 86 19.42 -1.87 5.86
C ALA A 86 19.22 -0.90 4.68
N ASN A 87 18.13 -1.05 3.94
CA ASN A 87 17.88 -0.33 2.70
C ASN A 87 16.85 0.80 2.84
N GLY A 88 16.04 0.75 3.90
CA GLY A 88 14.92 1.65 4.13
C GLY A 88 13.60 1.11 3.59
N ALA A 89 12.65 2.01 3.35
CA ALA A 89 11.34 1.67 2.82
C ALA A 89 11.43 1.29 1.33
N TYR A 90 10.80 0.19 0.96
CA TYR A 90 10.61 -0.26 -0.42
C TYR A 90 9.30 0.24 -1.00
N ALA A 91 8.25 0.30 -0.18
CA ALA A 91 6.93 0.73 -0.60
C ALA A 91 6.11 1.29 0.57
N ILE A 92 5.19 2.20 0.24
CA ILE A 92 4.15 2.68 1.15
C ILE A 92 2.76 2.59 0.51
N VAL A 93 1.73 2.55 1.35
CA VAL A 93 0.33 2.69 0.98
C VAL A 93 -0.23 3.98 1.58
N VAL A 94 -0.74 4.86 0.73
CA VAL A 94 -1.57 6.01 1.12
C VAL A 94 -3.00 5.51 1.25
N SER A 95 -3.59 5.60 2.44
CA SER A 95 -4.96 5.14 2.69
C SER A 95 -5.73 6.09 3.61
N ALA A 96 -7.05 5.94 3.61
CA ALA A 96 -7.99 6.79 4.35
C ALA A 96 -7.78 6.86 5.87
N GLU A 97 -7.03 5.91 6.43
CA GLU A 97 -6.78 5.77 7.86
C GLU A 97 -6.11 6.99 8.48
N TYR A 98 -5.29 7.70 7.69
CA TYR A 98 -4.52 8.86 8.13
C TYR A 98 -4.91 10.15 7.42
N ASP A 99 -6.10 10.21 6.79
CA ASP A 99 -6.53 11.33 5.94
C ASP A 99 -6.49 12.72 6.61
N ASP A 100 -6.56 12.79 7.94
CA ASP A 100 -6.45 14.06 8.68
C ASP A 100 -5.03 14.42 9.13
N LEU A 101 -4.07 13.50 8.99
CA LEU A 101 -2.65 13.75 9.27
C LEU A 101 -1.81 13.81 7.99
N ASP A 102 -2.20 13.02 6.99
CA ASP A 102 -1.56 12.96 5.69
C ASP A 102 -2.07 14.07 4.78
N ALA A 103 -1.21 14.54 3.87
CA ALA A 103 -1.60 15.43 2.80
C ALA A 103 -1.02 14.93 1.48
N ASP A 104 -1.90 14.53 0.56
CA ASP A 104 -1.54 14.01 -0.75
C ASP A 104 -1.75 15.10 -1.81
N GLN A 105 -0.63 15.64 -2.31
CA GLN A 105 -0.59 16.66 -3.35
C GLN A 105 -0.20 16.07 -4.71
N GLY A 106 -0.25 14.74 -4.87
CA GLY A 106 0.13 14.07 -6.11
C GLY A 106 1.62 13.80 -6.10
N ASP A 107 2.41 14.68 -6.72
CA ASP A 107 3.87 14.51 -6.81
C ASP A 107 4.59 14.78 -5.48
N THR A 108 3.92 15.44 -4.54
CA THR A 108 4.40 15.60 -3.16
C THR A 108 3.42 14.93 -2.20
N LEU A 109 3.96 14.16 -1.27
CA LEU A 109 3.21 13.53 -0.18
C LEU A 109 3.75 13.98 1.16
N TYR A 110 2.84 14.19 2.10
CA TYR A 110 3.15 14.31 3.50
C TYR A 110 2.53 13.12 4.21
N TYR A 111 3.38 12.17 4.62
CA TYR A 111 2.99 10.87 5.11
C TYR A 111 3.32 10.72 6.59
N SER A 112 2.35 10.31 7.40
CA SER A 112 2.53 10.12 8.84
C SER A 112 3.15 8.76 9.17
N GLY A 113 3.98 8.73 10.22
CA GLY A 113 4.49 7.49 10.78
C GLY A 113 3.38 6.66 11.44
N SER A 114 3.66 5.38 11.71
CA SER A 114 2.71 4.53 12.44
C SER A 114 2.38 5.09 13.83
N HIS A 115 1.16 4.83 14.31
CA HIS A 115 0.65 5.22 15.64
C HIS A 115 0.50 6.75 15.84
N SER A 116 0.54 7.54 14.76
CA SER A 116 0.45 9.01 14.83
C SER A 116 -0.88 9.52 15.42
N HIS A 117 -2.00 8.80 15.23
CA HIS A 117 -3.31 9.18 15.79
C HIS A 117 -3.42 8.95 17.29
N GLU A 118 -2.79 7.88 17.77
CA GLU A 118 -3.00 7.36 19.13
C GLU A 118 -2.21 8.17 20.15
N ASN A 119 -1.11 8.80 19.74
CA ASN A 119 -0.25 9.54 20.67
C ASN A 119 -0.95 10.77 21.27
N GLU A 120 -0.76 10.97 22.57
CA GLU A 120 -1.25 12.12 23.33
C GLU A 120 -0.10 12.92 23.97
N ASP A 121 1.14 12.43 23.89
CA ASP A 121 2.30 13.09 24.49
C ASP A 121 2.74 14.31 23.65
N PRO A 122 2.67 15.55 24.18
CA PRO A 122 3.05 16.76 23.45
C PRO A 122 4.56 16.97 23.34
N LYS A 123 5.39 16.16 24.00
CA LYS A 123 6.85 16.28 24.04
C LYS A 123 7.56 15.20 23.25
N ASN A 124 6.97 14.02 23.16
CA ASN A 124 7.57 12.87 22.49
C ASN A 124 6.67 12.32 21.39
N ALA A 125 7.28 12.00 20.25
CA ALA A 125 6.64 11.16 19.24
C ALA A 125 6.53 9.71 19.74
N PRO A 126 5.57 8.91 19.23
CA PRO A 126 5.44 7.51 19.61
C PRO A 126 6.72 6.72 19.29
N GLU A 127 6.88 5.58 19.96
CA GLU A 127 7.93 4.64 19.61
C GLU A 127 7.83 4.26 18.13
N ARG A 128 8.95 4.38 17.41
CA ARG A 128 8.98 4.18 15.97
C ARG A 128 8.85 2.70 15.65
N SER A 129 7.77 2.34 14.95
CA SER A 129 7.63 1.02 14.33
C SER A 129 8.81 0.74 13.37
N SER A 130 9.04 -0.53 13.03
CA SER A 130 10.04 -0.90 12.01
C SER A 130 9.79 -0.20 10.67
N GLY A 131 8.53 0.02 10.30
CA GLY A 131 8.16 0.78 9.11
C GLY A 131 8.56 2.25 9.20
N THR A 132 8.26 2.93 10.32
CA THR A 132 8.67 4.32 10.53
C THR A 132 10.20 4.45 10.53
N GLN A 133 10.92 3.50 11.14
CA GLN A 133 12.39 3.46 11.09
C GLN A 133 12.90 3.28 9.65
N ALA A 134 12.25 2.46 8.84
CA ALA A 134 12.60 2.28 7.44
C ALA A 134 12.43 3.58 6.62
N LEU A 135 11.44 4.42 6.90
CA LEU A 135 11.31 5.75 6.28
C LEU A 135 12.42 6.71 6.68
N TYR A 136 12.85 6.70 7.95
CA TYR A 136 14.06 7.43 8.35
C TYR A 136 15.29 6.91 7.61
N LYS A 137 15.43 5.59 7.48
CA LYS A 137 16.53 5.01 6.73
C LYS A 137 16.51 5.43 5.26
N SER A 138 15.33 5.60 4.65
CA SER A 138 15.19 6.13 3.30
C SER A 138 15.69 7.57 3.14
N LEU A 139 15.67 8.40 4.19
CA LEU A 139 16.30 9.72 4.16
C LEU A 139 17.82 9.64 4.02
N GLU A 140 18.43 8.65 4.68
CA GLU A 140 19.88 8.43 4.63
C GLU A 140 20.30 7.81 3.30
N THR A 141 19.55 6.81 2.82
CA THR A 141 19.92 6.06 1.62
C THR A 141 19.54 6.77 0.33
N GLY A 142 18.51 7.63 0.35
CA GLY A 142 17.94 8.24 -0.84
C GLY A 142 17.27 7.23 -1.79
N ASN A 143 17.04 6.00 -1.33
CA ASN A 143 16.44 4.95 -2.12
C ASN A 143 14.99 5.26 -2.47
N GLU A 144 14.59 4.78 -3.65
CA GLU A 144 13.26 5.02 -4.20
C GLU A 144 12.21 4.11 -3.55
N VAL A 145 11.11 4.72 -3.15
CA VAL A 145 9.97 4.11 -2.47
C VAL A 145 8.80 4.03 -3.44
N ARG A 146 8.25 2.84 -3.65
CA ARG A 146 7.00 2.68 -4.40
C ARG A 146 5.83 3.26 -3.62
N VAL A 147 5.03 4.09 -4.25
CA VAL A 147 3.78 4.60 -3.66
C VAL A 147 2.60 3.86 -4.28
N LEU A 148 1.79 3.25 -3.42
CA LEU A 148 0.47 2.75 -3.78
C LEU A 148 -0.60 3.66 -3.14
N ARG A 149 -1.58 4.09 -3.92
CA ARG A 149 -2.76 4.78 -3.38
C ARG A 149 -3.92 3.81 -3.27
N ALA A 150 -4.57 3.77 -2.11
CA ALA A 150 -5.73 2.92 -1.86
C ALA A 150 -7.03 3.73 -1.98
N SER A 151 -8.10 3.08 -2.45
CA SER A 151 -9.42 3.68 -2.51
C SER A 151 -9.95 4.06 -1.14
N GLY A 152 -10.79 5.10 -1.09
CA GLY A 152 -11.44 5.57 0.13
C GLY A 152 -10.69 6.70 0.84
N ALA A 153 -9.45 7.00 0.48
CA ALA A 153 -8.77 8.23 0.90
C ALA A 153 -9.47 9.44 0.27
N LYS A 154 -9.62 10.53 1.03
CA LYS A 154 -10.29 11.77 0.58
C LYS A 154 -9.54 12.51 -0.53
N ALA A 155 -8.30 12.13 -0.82
CA ALA A 155 -7.47 12.80 -1.79
C ALA A 155 -7.93 12.58 -3.24
N ARG A 156 -7.77 13.61 -4.08
CA ARG A 156 -8.08 13.59 -5.53
C ARG A 156 -7.42 12.41 -6.27
N TYR A 157 -6.31 11.91 -5.74
CA TYR A 157 -5.46 10.92 -6.40
C TYR A 157 -5.83 9.48 -6.05
N ALA A 158 -6.73 9.23 -5.10
CA ALA A 158 -7.13 7.88 -4.74
C ALA A 158 -7.88 7.18 -5.89
N PRO A 159 -7.62 5.89 -6.17
CA PRO A 159 -8.44 5.13 -7.11
C PRO A 159 -9.86 4.92 -6.56
N THR A 160 -10.84 4.68 -7.44
CA THR A 160 -12.24 4.42 -7.04
C THR A 160 -12.42 3.08 -6.30
N ARG A 161 -11.56 2.09 -6.59
CA ARG A 161 -11.51 0.77 -5.94
C ARG A 161 -10.06 0.29 -5.82
N GLY A 162 -9.80 -0.58 -4.84
CA GLY A 162 -8.53 -1.30 -4.71
C GLY A 162 -7.34 -0.39 -4.41
N LEU A 163 -6.17 -0.78 -4.91
CA LEU A 163 -4.90 -0.06 -4.81
C LEU A 163 -4.32 0.16 -6.20
N ARG A 164 -3.68 1.31 -6.42
CA ARG A 164 -2.98 1.62 -7.67
C ARG A 164 -1.54 2.03 -7.38
N TYR A 165 -0.61 1.49 -8.15
CA TYR A 165 0.79 1.88 -8.09
C TYR A 165 1.02 3.18 -8.88
N ASP A 166 1.43 4.23 -8.18
CA ASP A 166 1.53 5.58 -8.73
C ASP A 166 2.99 6.07 -8.90
N GLY A 167 3.93 5.12 -8.86
CA GLY A 167 5.32 5.34 -9.17
C GLY A 167 6.25 5.44 -7.97
N LEU A 168 7.46 5.90 -8.26
CA LEU A 168 8.57 6.01 -7.33
C LEU A 168 8.67 7.41 -6.76
N TYR A 169 8.91 7.48 -5.45
CA TYR A 169 9.11 8.68 -4.69
C TYR A 169 10.39 8.55 -3.86
N ARG A 170 10.96 9.66 -3.42
CA ARG A 170 12.05 9.68 -2.44
C ARG A 170 11.59 10.40 -1.20
N VAL A 171 11.97 9.87 -0.03
CA VAL A 171 11.79 10.59 1.23
C VAL A 171 12.83 11.70 1.26
N VAL A 172 12.39 12.95 1.42
CA VAL A 172 13.28 14.12 1.34
C VAL A 172 13.38 14.90 2.65
N GLU A 173 12.38 14.76 3.52
CA GLU A 173 12.38 15.41 4.84
C GLU A 173 11.61 14.55 5.85
N ALA A 174 12.03 14.60 7.12
CA ALA A 174 11.19 14.22 8.26
C ALA A 174 11.06 15.40 9.22
N ARG A 175 9.87 15.58 9.77
CA ARG A 175 9.56 16.63 10.74
C ARG A 175 8.59 16.13 11.80
N ARG A 176 8.52 16.83 12.93
CA ARG A 176 7.51 16.60 13.96
C ARG A 176 6.30 17.49 13.74
N LYS A 177 5.12 16.91 13.87
CA LYS A 177 3.82 17.60 13.81
C LYS A 177 2.99 17.21 15.03
N THR A 178 1.94 17.96 15.30
CA THR A 178 1.01 17.70 16.40
C THR A 178 -0.30 17.21 15.82
N ASN A 179 -0.84 16.11 16.35
CA ASN A 179 -2.14 15.58 15.95
C ASN A 179 -3.26 16.35 16.66
N ARG A 180 -4.52 16.02 16.34
CA ARG A 180 -5.72 16.67 16.94
C ARG A 180 -5.86 16.44 18.45
N ARG A 181 -5.15 15.48 19.01
CA ARG A 181 -5.15 15.13 20.44
C ARG A 181 -4.02 15.83 21.21
N GLY A 182 -3.20 16.65 20.53
CA GLY A 182 -2.07 17.35 21.15
C GLY A 182 -0.78 16.52 21.20
N GLY A 183 -0.79 15.26 20.73
CA GLY A 183 0.40 14.42 20.70
C GLY A 183 1.30 14.70 19.50
N LEU A 184 2.63 14.60 19.70
CA LEU A 184 3.59 14.72 18.60
C LEU A 184 3.63 13.45 17.74
N TYR A 185 3.90 13.60 16.46
CA TYR A 185 4.14 12.49 15.55
C TYR A 185 5.16 12.85 14.47
N ASP A 186 5.75 11.82 13.88
CA ASP A 186 6.71 11.97 12.78
C ASP A 186 5.96 12.02 11.44
N GLN A 187 6.22 13.05 10.64
CA GLN A 187 5.69 13.22 9.29
C GLN A 187 6.85 13.29 8.30
N PHE A 188 6.70 12.62 7.17
CA PHE A 188 7.69 12.52 6.11
C PHE A 188 7.20 13.23 4.86
N GLU A 189 8.06 14.06 4.27
CA GLU A 189 7.83 14.57 2.91
C GLU A 189 8.42 13.58 1.91
N LEU A 190 7.60 13.13 0.95
CA LEU A 190 8.06 12.33 -0.17
C LEU A 190 7.82 13.10 -1.47
N ARG A 191 8.80 13.09 -2.37
CA ARG A 191 8.71 13.70 -3.70
C ARG A 191 8.84 12.67 -4.79
N ARG A 192 7.96 12.74 -5.79
CA ARG A 192 7.94 11.84 -6.93
C ARG A 192 9.20 12.02 -7.76
N VAL A 193 9.78 10.90 -8.20
CA VAL A 193 10.97 10.90 -9.07
C VAL A 193 10.59 11.43 -10.46
N ALA A 194 11.41 12.33 -11.01
CA ALA A 194 11.20 12.92 -12.33
C ALA A 194 11.32 11.89 -13.46
N GLY A 195 10.75 12.21 -14.64
CA GLY A 195 10.83 11.36 -15.84
C GLY A 195 9.84 10.21 -15.89
N GLN A 196 9.04 10.02 -14.83
CA GLN A 196 7.91 9.08 -14.84
C GLN A 196 6.69 9.73 -15.53
N LYS A 197 5.85 8.89 -16.16
CA LYS A 197 4.56 9.32 -16.72
C LYS A 197 3.76 10.14 -15.70
N PRO A 198 3.20 11.30 -16.05
CA PRO A 198 2.35 12.11 -15.17
C PRO A 198 1.21 11.30 -14.55
N LEU A 199 0.86 11.62 -13.31
CA LEU A 199 -0.21 10.95 -12.57
C LEU A 199 -1.56 11.02 -13.31
N ASP A 200 -1.91 12.20 -13.84
CA ASP A 200 -3.18 12.44 -14.52
C ASP A 200 -3.38 11.58 -15.78
N GLU A 201 -2.30 11.04 -16.36
CA GLU A 201 -2.39 10.16 -17.53
C GLU A 201 -3.01 8.80 -17.23
N TYR A 202 -3.18 8.38 -15.97
CA TYR A 202 -3.81 7.09 -15.66
C TYR A 202 -4.73 7.14 -14.44
N HIS A 203 -4.67 8.19 -13.63
CA HIS A 203 -5.49 8.31 -12.43
C HIS A 203 -6.99 8.33 -12.70
N ALA A 204 -7.40 8.95 -13.81
CA ALA A 204 -8.81 9.15 -14.15
C ALA A 204 -9.52 7.87 -14.63
N PHE A 205 -8.78 6.86 -15.08
CA PHE A 205 -9.34 5.66 -15.72
C PHE A 205 -8.80 4.34 -15.18
N VAL A 206 -7.98 4.38 -14.13
CA VAL A 206 -7.55 3.18 -13.39
C VAL A 206 -8.09 3.24 -11.95
N PRO A 207 -8.91 2.27 -11.51
CA PRO A 207 -9.37 1.12 -12.29
C PRO A 207 -10.33 1.49 -13.42
N ASN A 208 -10.28 0.73 -14.51
CA ASN A 208 -11.21 0.86 -15.63
C ASN A 208 -12.56 0.18 -15.30
N PRO A 209 -13.63 0.40 -16.09
CA PRO A 209 -14.96 -0.16 -15.79
C PRO A 209 -14.95 -1.69 -15.59
N VAL A 210 -14.21 -2.44 -16.42
CA VAL A 210 -14.10 -3.90 -16.27
C VAL A 210 -13.45 -4.28 -14.94
N GLN A 211 -12.41 -3.56 -14.51
CA GLN A 211 -11.76 -3.79 -13.22
C GLN A 211 -12.69 -3.45 -12.05
N VAL A 212 -13.51 -2.40 -12.18
CA VAL A 212 -14.53 -2.03 -11.18
C VAL A 212 -15.58 -3.14 -11.07
N ASP A 213 -16.15 -3.58 -12.19
CA ASP A 213 -17.16 -4.66 -12.20
C ASP A 213 -16.59 -5.94 -11.57
N ARG A 214 -15.36 -6.31 -11.93
CA ARG A 214 -14.68 -7.48 -11.35
C ARG A 214 -14.36 -7.30 -9.87
N PHE A 215 -14.04 -6.09 -9.42
CA PHE A 215 -13.86 -5.80 -8.00
C PHE A 215 -15.16 -6.02 -7.23
N ASP A 216 -16.27 -5.51 -7.76
CA ASP A 216 -17.58 -5.61 -7.11
C ASP A 216 -18.09 -7.08 -7.10
N ASP A 217 -17.62 -7.92 -8.03
CA ASP A 217 -17.81 -9.39 -8.03
C ASP A 217 -17.01 -10.14 -6.94
N ILE A 218 -16.07 -9.49 -6.23
CA ILE A 218 -15.31 -10.11 -5.13
C ILE A 218 -16.26 -10.31 -3.94
N ARG A 219 -16.90 -11.49 -3.90
CA ARG A 219 -17.82 -11.86 -2.82
C ARG A 219 -17.14 -11.87 -1.44
N HIS A 220 -17.76 -11.18 -0.49
CA HIS A 220 -17.43 -11.24 0.94
C HIS A 220 -17.74 -12.61 1.56
#